data_AF-A0A6B8VRX0-F1
#
_entry.id   AF-A0A6B8VRX0-F1
#
_cell.length_a   1.000
_cell.length_b   1.000
_cell.length_c   1.000
_cell.angle_alpha   90.00
_cell.angle_beta   90.00
_cell.angle_gamma   90.00
#
_symmetry.space_group_name_H-M   'P 1'
#
loop_
_entity.id
_entity.type
_entity.pdbx_description
1 polymer ?
#
loop_
_entity_poly.entity_id
_entity_poly.type
_entity_poly.pdbx_seq_one_letter_code
_entity_poly.pdbx_strand_id
1 'polypeptide(L)'
;MTVLLLDDRWPSLIPLEAHGRLGGPVEFTEEVPVRVRWNFSDLVAAEGPGVLVSTNGSDPRVVSRIHAGEPLIVAESRQDPVRQAVQVMARACTVGEWEATQTHRSLLPYLAEESQEFADQVVAWERDGDERALLGELGDVLLQVLFHAEIAARRGAFDFGEVARSFVDKLRSRSPYLFDGTRAVVPAEEQERLWAMGKAREKKLPPGR
;
A
#
# COMPACT_ATOMS: atom_id res chain seq x y z
N MET A 1 -18.30 -6.53 -24.25
CA MET A 1 -17.92 -7.34 -23.08
C MET A 1 -17.69 -6.40 -21.90
N THR A 2 -17.85 -6.82 -20.64
CA THR A 2 -17.56 -6.00 -19.45
C THR A 2 -16.17 -6.36 -18.92
N VAL A 3 -15.31 -5.39 -18.65
CA VAL A 3 -14.02 -5.62 -17.98
C VAL A 3 -14.20 -5.47 -16.48
N LEU A 4 -13.89 -6.52 -15.72
CA LEU A 4 -13.79 -6.48 -14.26
C LEU A 4 -12.33 -6.53 -13.84
N LEU A 5 -11.83 -5.40 -13.32
CA LEU A 5 -10.46 -5.26 -12.84
C LEU A 5 -10.41 -5.39 -11.32
N LEU A 6 -9.96 -6.54 -10.84
CA LEU A 6 -9.83 -6.89 -9.42
C LEU A 6 -8.46 -6.45 -8.87
N ASP A 7 -8.38 -6.32 -7.55
CA ASP A 7 -7.10 -6.09 -6.86
C ASP A 7 -6.37 -7.41 -6.68
N ASP A 8 -5.12 -7.49 -7.12
CA ASP A 8 -4.26 -8.67 -7.00
C ASP A 8 -3.93 -9.05 -5.54
N ARG A 9 -4.02 -8.10 -4.60
CA ARG A 9 -3.88 -8.41 -3.16
C ARG A 9 -5.07 -9.22 -2.65
N TRP A 10 -6.26 -8.92 -3.16
CA TRP A 10 -7.52 -9.50 -2.72
C TRP A 10 -8.42 -9.84 -3.91
N PRO A 11 -8.01 -10.78 -4.77
CA PRO A 11 -8.72 -11.04 -6.02
C PRO A 11 -10.05 -11.77 -5.83
N SER A 12 -10.40 -12.12 -4.59
CA SER A 12 -11.72 -12.62 -4.20
C SER A 12 -12.68 -11.53 -3.72
N LEU A 13 -12.21 -10.30 -3.53
CA LEU A 13 -13.07 -9.17 -3.16
C LEU A 13 -13.64 -8.54 -4.43
N ILE A 14 -14.82 -9.02 -4.81
CA ILE A 14 -15.53 -8.52 -5.99
C ILE A 14 -16.31 -7.26 -5.59
N PRO A 15 -16.21 -6.15 -6.35
CA PRO A 15 -16.93 -4.92 -6.06
C PRO A 15 -18.43 -5.15 -6.09
N LEU A 16 -19.16 -4.60 -5.11
CA LEU A 16 -20.62 -4.71 -5.09
C LEU A 16 -21.26 -4.11 -6.35
N GLU A 17 -20.63 -3.10 -6.94
CA GLU A 17 -21.05 -2.53 -8.22
C GLU A 17 -21.11 -3.55 -9.36
N ALA A 18 -20.36 -4.65 -9.29
CA ALA A 18 -20.43 -5.71 -10.28
C ALA A 18 -21.73 -6.52 -10.21
N HIS A 19 -22.42 -6.49 -9.06
CA HIS A 19 -23.67 -7.22 -8.87
C HIS A 19 -24.73 -6.78 -9.90
N GLY A 20 -25.29 -7.75 -10.63
CA GLY A 20 -26.30 -7.51 -11.66
C GLY A 20 -25.77 -6.87 -12.96
N ARG A 21 -24.47 -6.60 -13.07
CA ARG A 21 -23.84 -5.99 -14.27
C ARG A 21 -22.94 -6.94 -15.05
N LEU A 22 -22.76 -8.15 -14.54
CA LEU A 22 -21.98 -9.21 -15.16
C LEU A 22 -22.93 -10.24 -15.79
N GLY A 23 -22.74 -10.53 -17.08
CA GLY A 23 -23.54 -11.53 -17.79
C GLY A 23 -22.83 -12.10 -19.02
N GLY A 24 -23.12 -13.36 -19.35
CA GLY A 24 -22.58 -14.07 -20.51
C GLY A 24 -21.25 -14.78 -20.25
N PRO A 25 -20.47 -15.11 -21.30
CA PRO A 25 -19.24 -15.89 -21.17
C PRO A 25 -18.17 -15.15 -20.37
N VAL A 26 -17.46 -15.88 -19.51
CA VAL A 26 -16.40 -15.33 -18.65
C VAL A 26 -15.03 -15.74 -19.18
N GLU A 27 -14.18 -14.74 -19.44
CA GLU A 27 -12.76 -14.88 -19.75
C GLU A 27 -11.91 -14.40 -18.58
N PHE A 28 -10.73 -15.01 -18.42
CA PHE A 28 -9.76 -14.62 -17.41
C PHE A 28 -8.41 -14.32 -18.05
N THR A 29 -7.72 -13.32 -17.53
CA THR A 29 -6.28 -13.17 -17.75
C THR A 29 -5.49 -14.19 -16.93
N GLU A 30 -4.22 -14.40 -17.27
CA GLU A 30 -3.45 -15.53 -16.73
C GLU A 30 -3.15 -15.40 -15.24
N GLU A 31 -2.96 -14.18 -14.76
CA GLU A 31 -2.62 -13.88 -13.38
C GLU A 31 -3.79 -14.07 -12.40
N VAL A 32 -5.04 -14.16 -12.89
CA VAL A 32 -6.21 -14.35 -12.01
C VAL A 32 -6.12 -15.72 -11.34
N PRO A 33 -6.10 -15.83 -10.01
CA PRO A 33 -5.93 -17.10 -9.33
C PRO A 33 -7.05 -18.10 -9.63
N VAL A 34 -6.71 -19.39 -9.73
CA VAL A 34 -7.66 -20.49 -10.05
C VAL A 34 -8.87 -20.50 -9.10
N ARG A 35 -8.66 -20.24 -7.81
CA ARG A 35 -9.73 -20.18 -6.80
C ARG A 35 -10.81 -19.12 -7.09
N VAL A 36 -10.44 -18.04 -7.80
CA VAL A 36 -11.40 -17.01 -8.23
C VAL A 36 -12.19 -17.55 -9.41
N ARG A 37 -11.51 -18.16 -10.39
CA ARG A 37 -12.11 -18.66 -11.63
C ARG A 37 -13.22 -19.68 -11.39
N TRP A 38 -13.01 -20.62 -10.47
CA TRP A 38 -13.95 -21.73 -10.22
C TRP A 38 -15.34 -21.29 -9.76
N ASN A 39 -15.41 -20.27 -8.91
CA ASN A 39 -16.69 -19.81 -8.34
C ASN A 39 -17.27 -18.61 -9.10
N PHE A 40 -16.53 -18.05 -10.05
CA PHE A 40 -16.92 -16.79 -10.67
C PHE A 40 -18.12 -16.95 -11.59
N SER A 41 -18.25 -18.08 -12.30
CA SER A 41 -19.38 -18.34 -13.21
C SER A 41 -20.73 -18.27 -12.51
N ASP A 42 -20.78 -18.64 -11.23
CA ASP A 42 -22.01 -18.63 -10.43
C ASP A 42 -22.45 -17.20 -10.03
N LEU A 43 -21.55 -16.22 -10.18
CA LEU A 43 -21.78 -14.81 -9.86
C LEU A 43 -22.22 -13.99 -11.08
N VAL A 44 -22.24 -14.60 -12.27
CA VAL A 44 -22.49 -13.96 -13.55
C VAL A 44 -23.83 -14.45 -14.09
N ALA A 45 -24.65 -13.54 -14.61
CA ALA A 45 -25.90 -13.93 -15.27
C ALA A 45 -25.61 -14.81 -16.50
N ALA A 46 -26.45 -15.81 -16.77
CA ALA A 46 -26.24 -16.75 -17.86
C ALA A 46 -26.19 -16.06 -19.25
N GLU A 47 -26.96 -14.99 -19.43
CA GLU A 47 -26.99 -14.18 -20.65
C GLU A 47 -26.30 -12.83 -20.45
N GLY A 48 -25.66 -12.34 -21.50
CA GLY A 48 -25.04 -11.02 -21.51
C GLY A 48 -23.87 -10.89 -22.48
N PRO A 49 -23.23 -9.71 -22.54
CA PRO A 49 -22.17 -9.39 -23.50
C PRO A 49 -20.80 -10.03 -23.19
N GLY A 50 -20.72 -10.85 -22.14
CA GLY A 50 -19.49 -11.48 -21.64
C GLY A 50 -18.74 -10.61 -20.62
N VAL A 51 -17.82 -11.23 -19.89
CA VAL A 51 -16.99 -10.60 -18.86
C VAL A 51 -15.52 -10.98 -19.04
N LEU A 52 -14.61 -10.01 -19.08
CA LEU A 52 -13.18 -10.25 -18.91
C LEU A 52 -12.78 -9.90 -17.47
N VAL A 53 -12.34 -10.88 -16.70
CA VAL A 53 -11.82 -10.69 -15.34
C VAL A 53 -10.30 -10.64 -15.38
N SER A 54 -9.72 -9.62 -14.75
CA SER A 54 -8.28 -9.41 -14.68
C SER A 54 -7.86 -8.82 -13.33
N THR A 55 -6.60 -9.04 -12.92
CA THR A 55 -5.98 -8.23 -11.85
C THR A 55 -4.87 -7.32 -12.37
N ASN A 56 -4.53 -7.44 -13.66
CA ASN A 56 -3.54 -6.63 -14.34
C ASN A 56 -4.20 -5.63 -15.31
N GLY A 57 -4.18 -4.35 -14.94
CA GLY A 57 -4.72 -3.28 -15.79
C GLY A 57 -3.90 -3.02 -17.05
N SER A 58 -2.67 -3.51 -17.10
CA SER A 58 -1.76 -3.37 -18.25
C SER A 58 -1.77 -4.59 -19.18
N ASP A 59 -2.58 -5.62 -18.92
CA ASP A 59 -2.75 -6.75 -19.86
C ASP A 59 -3.27 -6.21 -21.21
N PRO A 60 -2.67 -6.59 -22.36
CA PRO A 60 -3.08 -6.08 -23.67
C PRO A 60 -4.56 -6.25 -23.98
N ARG A 61 -5.18 -7.33 -23.49
CA ARG A 61 -6.63 -7.60 -23.66
C ARG A 61 -7.49 -6.64 -22.85
N VAL A 62 -7.01 -6.22 -21.67
CA VAL A 62 -7.69 -5.22 -20.84
C VAL A 62 -7.57 -3.85 -21.49
N VAL A 63 -6.36 -3.44 -21.86
CA VAL A 63 -6.09 -2.15 -22.51
C VAL A 63 -6.90 -2.01 -23.80
N SER A 64 -6.89 -3.04 -24.66
CA SER A 64 -7.64 -3.02 -25.92
C SER A 64 -9.14 -2.85 -25.72
N ARG A 65 -9.73 -3.45 -24.68
CA ARG A 65 -11.16 -3.35 -24.39
C ARG A 65 -11.55 -2.00 -23.78
N ILE A 66 -10.72 -1.48 -22.89
CA ILE A 66 -10.88 -0.11 -22.35
C ILE A 66 -10.85 0.91 -23.50
N HIS A 67 -9.88 0.78 -24.42
CA HIS A 67 -9.80 1.65 -25.60
C HIS A 67 -11.00 1.52 -26.55
N ALA A 68 -11.63 0.34 -26.60
CA ALA A 68 -12.86 0.12 -27.36
C ALA A 68 -14.11 0.71 -26.67
N GLY A 69 -13.97 1.34 -25.50
CA GLY A 69 -15.08 1.94 -24.75
C GLY A 69 -15.97 0.90 -24.04
N GLU A 70 -15.45 -0.30 -23.82
CA GLU A 70 -16.19 -1.33 -23.10
C GLU A 70 -16.42 -0.94 -21.63
N PRO A 71 -17.55 -1.34 -21.02
CA PRO A 71 -17.82 -1.08 -19.61
C PRO A 71 -16.68 -1.61 -18.72
N LEU A 72 -16.14 -0.74 -17.87
CA LEU A 72 -15.08 -1.08 -16.92
C LEU A 72 -15.61 -0.97 -15.49
N ILE A 73 -15.45 -2.04 -14.73
CA ILE A 73 -15.70 -2.08 -13.28
C ILE A 73 -14.34 -2.31 -12.62
N VAL A 74 -13.90 -1.36 -11.79
CA VAL A 74 -12.62 -1.44 -11.10
C VAL A 74 -12.86 -1.65 -9.62
N ALA A 75 -12.14 -2.58 -9.02
CA ALA A 75 -12.14 -2.73 -7.57
C ALA A 75 -11.61 -1.46 -6.91
N GLU A 76 -12.44 -0.84 -6.07
CA GLU A 76 -12.13 0.41 -5.36
C GLU A 76 -10.82 0.31 -4.57
N SER A 77 -10.50 -0.88 -4.05
CA SER A 77 -9.24 -1.11 -3.34
C SER A 77 -7.98 -0.84 -4.18
N ARG A 78 -8.09 -0.82 -5.52
CA ARG A 78 -6.99 -0.42 -6.43
C ARG A 78 -6.72 1.08 -6.40
N GLN A 79 -7.65 1.88 -5.90
CA GLN A 79 -7.49 3.32 -5.72
C GLN A 79 -6.77 3.68 -4.41
N ASP A 80 -6.34 2.69 -3.62
CA ASP A 80 -5.55 2.88 -2.40
C ASP A 80 -4.27 3.69 -2.66
N PRO A 81 -4.17 4.94 -2.14
CA PRO A 81 -3.01 5.81 -2.40
C PRO A 81 -1.70 5.25 -1.85
N VAL A 82 -1.72 4.52 -0.74
CA VAL A 82 -0.51 3.91 -0.16
C VAL A 82 0.02 2.84 -1.09
N ARG A 83 -0.88 2.04 -1.66
CA ARG A 83 -0.49 1.05 -2.67
C ARG A 83 0.05 1.69 -3.92
N GLN A 84 -0.58 2.75 -4.40
CA GLN A 84 -0.08 3.49 -5.57
C GLN A 84 1.33 4.03 -5.32
N ALA A 85 1.61 4.59 -4.15
CA ALA A 85 2.94 5.06 -3.80
C ALA A 85 3.99 3.94 -3.86
N VAL A 86 3.68 2.75 -3.31
CA VAL A 86 4.55 1.57 -3.40
C VAL A 86 4.77 1.13 -4.85
N GLN A 87 3.70 1.09 -5.66
CA GLN A 87 3.80 0.71 -7.07
C GLN A 87 4.60 1.72 -7.91
N VAL A 88 4.42 3.02 -7.65
CA VAL A 88 5.18 4.09 -8.30
C VAL A 88 6.65 3.97 -7.96
N MET A 89 7.01 3.75 -6.68
CA MET A 89 8.40 3.55 -6.27
C MET A 89 9.03 2.32 -6.95
N ALA A 90 8.34 1.17 -6.93
CA ALA A 90 8.82 -0.04 -7.60
C ALA A 90 9.01 0.18 -9.11
N ARG A 91 8.08 0.89 -9.75
CA ARG A 91 8.18 1.27 -11.16
C ARG A 91 9.36 2.20 -11.40
N ALA A 92 9.53 3.22 -10.58
CA ALA A 92 10.63 4.18 -10.69
C ALA A 92 11.98 3.48 -10.61
N CYS A 93 12.18 2.58 -9.63
CA CYS A 93 13.38 1.75 -9.52
C CYS A 93 13.58 0.74 -10.68
N THR A 94 12.55 0.51 -11.50
CA THR A 94 12.62 -0.37 -12.68
C THR A 94 12.96 0.40 -13.96
N VAL A 95 12.46 1.63 -14.12
CA VAL A 95 12.59 2.39 -15.37
C VAL A 95 13.51 3.61 -15.28
N GLY A 96 13.76 4.12 -14.09
CA GLY A 96 14.58 5.29 -13.83
C GLY A 96 16.02 4.91 -13.55
N GLU A 97 16.96 5.53 -14.28
CA GLU A 97 18.40 5.27 -14.13
C GLU A 97 18.89 5.70 -12.74
N TRP A 98 18.49 6.88 -12.27
CA TRP A 98 18.92 7.39 -10.97
C TRP A 98 18.36 6.54 -9.83
N GLU A 99 17.06 6.27 -9.84
CA GLU A 99 16.36 5.49 -8.81
C GLU A 99 16.93 4.07 -8.70
N ALA A 100 17.18 3.42 -9.85
CA ALA A 100 17.71 2.08 -9.89
C ALA A 100 19.12 1.96 -9.27
N THR A 101 19.91 3.04 -9.29
CA THR A 101 21.29 3.08 -8.75
C THR A 101 21.36 3.40 -7.26
N GLN A 102 20.25 3.78 -6.62
CA GLN A 102 20.27 4.16 -5.21
C GLN A 102 20.54 2.99 -4.27
N THR A 103 21.20 3.31 -3.17
CA THR A 103 21.50 2.41 -2.06
C THR A 103 21.06 3.06 -0.76
N HIS A 104 20.88 2.28 0.31
CA HIS A 104 20.58 2.85 1.63
C HIS A 104 21.57 3.93 2.06
N ARG A 105 22.85 3.81 1.67
CA ARG A 105 23.89 4.76 2.04
C ARG A 105 23.87 6.02 1.19
N SER A 106 23.61 5.89 -0.12
CA SER A 106 23.55 7.06 -1.02
C SER A 106 22.34 7.94 -0.73
N LEU A 107 21.30 7.39 -0.11
CA LEU A 107 20.08 8.11 0.25
C LEU A 107 20.16 8.87 1.58
N LEU A 108 21.15 8.59 2.44
CA LEU A 108 21.25 9.24 3.76
C LEU A 108 21.35 10.79 3.70
N PRO A 109 22.09 11.40 2.75
CA PRO A 109 22.11 12.86 2.63
C PRO A 109 20.73 13.44 2.30
N TYR A 110 20.00 12.82 1.37
CA TYR A 110 18.65 13.22 1.01
C TYR A 110 17.71 13.09 2.21
N LEU A 111 17.70 11.96 2.90
CA LEU A 111 16.90 11.80 4.12
C LEU A 111 17.21 12.86 5.19
N ALA A 112 18.47 13.26 5.35
CA ALA A 112 18.84 14.32 6.28
C ALA A 112 18.32 15.69 5.83
N GLU A 113 18.37 15.98 4.53
CA GLU A 113 17.81 17.18 3.90
C GLU A 113 16.29 17.23 4.09
N GLU A 114 15.54 16.21 3.63
CA GLU A 114 14.07 16.17 3.76
C GLU A 114 13.62 16.25 5.24
N SER A 115 14.38 15.65 6.15
CA SER A 115 14.07 15.74 7.59
C SER A 115 14.26 17.15 8.15
N GLN A 116 15.23 17.90 7.61
CA GLN A 116 15.47 19.28 8.00
C GLN A 116 14.45 20.22 7.35
N GLU A 117 14.12 20.01 6.07
CA GLU A 117 13.10 20.80 5.37
C GLU A 117 11.72 20.63 6.04
N PHE A 118 11.34 19.41 6.42
CA PHE A 118 10.17 19.17 7.26
C PHE A 118 10.22 19.94 8.59
N ALA A 119 11.36 19.92 9.28
CA ALA A 119 11.50 20.63 10.55
C ALA A 119 11.39 22.16 10.38
N ASP A 120 12.00 22.71 9.33
CA ASP A 120 11.93 24.13 8.99
C ASP A 120 10.50 24.53 8.60
N GLN A 121 9.79 23.66 7.88
CA GLN A 121 8.40 23.90 7.48
C GLN A 121 7.44 23.84 8.67
N VAL A 122 7.69 23.01 9.68
CA VAL A 122 6.94 23.05 10.95
C VAL A 122 7.08 24.43 11.63
N VAL A 123 8.30 24.99 11.66
CA VAL A 123 8.54 26.31 12.25
C VAL A 123 7.89 27.43 11.41
N ALA A 124 7.93 27.33 10.08
CA ALA A 124 7.26 28.28 9.20
C ALA A 124 5.73 28.22 9.36
N TRP A 125 5.16 27.02 9.44
CA TRP A 125 3.74 26.77 9.59
C TRP A 125 3.14 27.44 10.84
N GLU A 126 3.88 27.56 11.94
CA GLU A 126 3.43 28.31 13.13
C GLU A 126 3.12 29.80 12.83
N ARG A 127 3.67 30.34 11.74
CA ARG A 127 3.51 31.74 11.33
C ARG A 127 2.45 31.93 10.26
N ASP A 128 2.42 31.07 9.25
CA ASP A 128 1.58 31.23 8.06
C ASP A 128 0.43 30.23 7.94
N GLY A 129 0.48 29.11 8.67
CA GLY A 129 -0.51 28.04 8.65
C GLY A 129 -0.60 27.28 7.33
N ASP A 130 0.47 27.22 6.52
CA ASP A 130 0.44 26.51 5.23
C ASP A 130 0.48 24.98 5.37
N GLU A 131 -0.70 24.39 5.53
CA GLU A 131 -0.92 22.94 5.60
C GLU A 131 -0.41 22.19 4.37
N ARG A 132 -0.40 22.82 3.19
CA ARG A 132 -0.01 22.15 1.94
C ARG A 132 1.50 21.97 1.86
N ALA A 133 2.25 22.97 2.31
CA ALA A 133 3.69 22.86 2.41
C ALA A 133 4.07 21.75 3.41
N LEU A 134 3.45 21.73 4.59
CA LEU A 134 3.69 20.67 5.59
C LEU A 134 3.37 19.26 5.06
N LEU A 135 2.26 19.12 4.33
CA LEU A 135 1.88 17.87 3.66
C LEU A 135 2.93 17.43 2.62
N GLY A 136 3.49 18.39 1.87
CA GLY A 136 4.54 18.15 0.87
C GLY A 136 5.77 17.51 1.49
N GLU A 137 6.32 18.17 2.51
CA GLU A 137 7.54 17.70 3.21
C GLU A 137 7.35 16.32 3.86
N LEU A 138 6.16 16.03 4.42
CA LEU A 138 5.84 14.69 4.92
C LEU A 138 5.82 13.64 3.79
N GLY A 139 5.43 14.04 2.59
CA GLY A 139 5.51 13.24 1.38
C GLY A 139 6.96 12.91 0.99
N ASP A 140 7.87 13.87 1.11
CA ASP A 140 9.28 13.68 0.78
C ASP A 140 10.01 12.82 1.83
N VAL A 141 9.67 12.95 3.11
CA VAL A 141 10.10 11.98 4.14
C VAL A 141 9.57 10.57 3.84
N LEU A 142 8.31 10.44 3.41
CA LEU A 142 7.73 9.15 3.00
C LEU A 142 8.43 8.58 1.76
N LEU A 143 8.83 9.42 0.79
CA LEU A 143 9.60 9.02 -0.38
C LEU A 143 10.89 8.30 0.02
N GLN A 144 11.61 8.81 1.02
CA GLN A 144 12.80 8.16 1.55
C GLN A 144 12.48 6.79 2.17
N VAL A 145 11.41 6.68 2.97
CA VAL A 145 10.98 5.39 3.54
C VAL A 145 10.68 4.37 2.43
N LEU A 146 9.98 4.80 1.37
CA LEU A 146 9.64 3.95 0.23
C LEU A 146 10.89 3.49 -0.53
N PHE A 147 11.89 4.35 -0.75
CA PHE A 147 13.15 3.95 -1.35
C PHE A 147 13.85 2.86 -0.53
N HIS A 148 13.97 3.05 0.78
CA HIS A 148 14.60 2.06 1.64
C HIS A 148 13.82 0.74 1.64
N ALA A 149 12.49 0.78 1.63
CA ALA A 149 11.66 -0.42 1.51
C ALA A 149 11.86 -1.13 0.17
N GLU A 150 11.87 -0.42 -0.96
CA GLU A 150 12.05 -1.00 -2.30
C GLU A 150 13.46 -1.61 -2.48
N ILE A 151 14.49 -0.92 -1.98
CA ILE A 151 15.87 -1.43 -1.98
C ILE A 151 15.97 -2.75 -1.20
N ALA A 152 15.25 -2.88 -0.08
CA ALA A 152 15.19 -4.12 0.69
C ALA A 152 14.37 -5.20 -0.01
N ALA A 153 13.24 -4.83 -0.62
CA ALA A 153 12.33 -5.75 -1.31
C ALA A 153 13.00 -6.43 -2.50
N ARG A 154 13.76 -5.67 -3.31
CA ARG A 154 14.53 -6.19 -4.46
C ARG A 154 15.59 -7.23 -4.07
N ARG A 155 16.01 -7.26 -2.81
CA ARG A 155 16.94 -8.27 -2.27
C ARG A 155 16.24 -9.40 -1.53
N GLY A 156 14.91 -9.41 -1.49
CA GLY A 156 14.10 -10.37 -0.73
C GLY A 156 14.24 -10.25 0.79
N ALA A 157 14.64 -9.07 1.31
CA ALA A 157 14.87 -8.88 2.73
C ALA A 157 13.60 -8.47 3.49
N PHE A 158 12.99 -7.34 3.10
CA PHE A 158 11.68 -6.93 3.57
C PHE A 158 11.04 -5.92 2.61
N ASP A 159 9.72 -5.75 2.67
CA ASP A 159 8.99 -4.73 1.91
C ASP A 159 8.36 -3.63 2.77
N PHE A 160 7.67 -2.66 2.15
CA PHE A 160 6.99 -1.57 2.86
C PHE A 160 5.89 -2.10 3.80
N GLY A 161 5.22 -3.20 3.44
CA GLY A 161 4.23 -3.84 4.29
C GLY A 161 4.84 -4.40 5.58
N GLU A 162 6.06 -4.93 5.51
CA GLU A 162 6.82 -5.37 6.68
C GLU A 162 7.34 -4.19 7.52
N VAL A 163 7.69 -3.05 6.91
CA VAL A 163 7.96 -1.80 7.65
C VAL A 163 6.74 -1.37 8.46
N ALA A 164 5.56 -1.34 7.83
CA ALA A 164 4.31 -1.00 8.50
C ALA A 164 3.95 -2.00 9.60
N ARG A 165 4.15 -3.31 9.36
CA ARG A 165 3.92 -4.36 10.36
C ARG A 165 4.84 -4.21 11.56
N SER A 166 6.12 -3.94 11.33
CA SER A 166 7.11 -3.68 12.39
C SER A 166 6.72 -2.49 13.28
N PHE A 167 6.14 -1.43 12.68
CA PHE A 167 5.57 -0.32 13.45
C PHE A 167 4.39 -0.76 14.33
N VAL A 168 3.42 -1.49 13.76
CA VAL A 168 2.25 -1.98 14.52
C VAL A 168 2.66 -2.91 15.65
N ASP A 169 3.55 -3.87 15.40
CA ASP A 169 4.01 -4.83 16.40
C ASP A 169 4.77 -4.14 17.54
N LYS A 170 5.57 -3.12 17.21
CA LYS A 170 6.24 -2.26 18.20
C LYS A 170 5.23 -1.54 19.09
N LEU A 171 4.16 -0.99 18.52
CA LEU A 171 3.12 -0.34 19.31
C LEU A 171 2.30 -1.34 20.13
N ARG A 172 2.01 -2.55 19.62
CA ARG A 172 1.38 -3.61 20.41
C ARG A 172 2.22 -3.98 21.63
N SER A 173 3.54 -4.00 21.49
CA SER A 173 4.50 -4.29 22.55
C SER A 173 4.62 -3.15 23.58
N ARG A 174 4.75 -1.91 23.11
CA ARG A 174 5.15 -0.75 23.95
C ARG A 174 3.99 0.14 24.39
N SER A 175 2.85 0.05 23.70
CA SER A 175 1.64 0.85 23.92
C SER A 175 0.37 -0.03 23.81
N PRO A 176 0.24 -1.10 24.63
CA PRO A 176 -0.84 -2.08 24.49
C PRO A 176 -2.25 -1.48 24.66
N TYR A 177 -2.36 -0.36 25.36
CA TYR A 177 -3.62 0.38 25.53
C TYR A 177 -4.24 0.85 24.20
N LEU A 178 -3.46 0.92 23.12
CA LEU A 178 -3.98 1.20 21.78
C LEU A 178 -4.78 0.01 21.19
N PHE A 179 -4.71 -1.18 21.78
CA PHE A 179 -5.23 -2.43 21.22
C PHE A 179 -6.11 -3.26 22.16
N ASP A 180 -6.20 -2.89 23.44
CA ASP A 180 -6.91 -3.67 24.47
C ASP A 180 -8.34 -3.18 24.77
N GLY A 181 -8.82 -2.20 24.00
CA GLY A 181 -10.15 -1.61 24.18
C GLY A 181 -10.20 -0.48 25.22
N THR A 182 -9.06 0.01 25.70
CA THR A 182 -8.98 1.23 26.50
C THR A 182 -9.69 2.40 25.80
N ARG A 183 -10.58 3.09 26.53
CA ARG A 183 -11.38 4.23 26.02
C ARG A 183 -11.03 5.57 26.65
N ALA A 184 -10.44 5.56 27.83
CA ALA A 184 -10.02 6.78 28.52
C ALA A 184 -8.63 7.20 28.03
N VAL A 185 -8.33 8.50 28.13
CA VAL A 185 -6.99 9.02 27.89
C VAL A 185 -6.04 8.39 28.90
N VAL A 186 -4.97 7.78 28.42
CA VAL A 186 -3.93 7.19 29.26
C VAL A 186 -2.95 8.29 29.68
N PRO A 187 -2.69 8.49 30.98
CA PRO A 187 -1.72 9.50 31.45
C PRO A 187 -0.31 9.28 30.90
N ALA A 188 0.43 10.37 30.67
CA ALA A 188 1.76 10.32 30.06
C ALA A 188 2.74 9.44 30.86
N GLU A 189 2.68 9.49 32.19
CA GLU A 189 3.53 8.70 33.08
C GLU A 189 3.29 7.19 32.88
N GLU A 190 2.03 6.80 32.64
CA GLU A 190 1.69 5.40 32.36
C GLU A 190 2.15 4.99 30.96
N GLN A 191 2.05 5.88 29.97
CA GLN A 191 2.58 5.63 28.62
C GLN A 191 4.10 5.41 28.66
N GLU A 192 4.85 6.25 29.39
CA GLU A 192 6.29 6.12 29.57
C GLU A 192 6.66 4.80 30.27
N ARG A 193 5.92 4.43 31.32
CA ARG A 193 6.11 3.18 32.07
C ARG A 193 5.92 1.97 31.15
N LEU A 194 4.82 1.93 30.40
CA LEU A 194 4.53 0.85 29.45
C LEU A 194 5.58 0.77 28.34
N TRP A 195 6.02 1.92 27.83
CA TRP A 195 7.03 2.00 26.79
C TRP A 195 8.39 1.44 27.25
N ALA A 196 8.83 1.82 28.45
CA ALA A 196 10.06 1.30 29.06
C ALA A 196 9.98 -0.21 29.28
N MET A 197 8.84 -0.72 29.75
CA MET A 197 8.61 -2.16 29.92
C MET A 197 8.64 -2.92 28.59
N GLY A 198 7.99 -2.41 27.55
CA GLY A 198 8.00 -3.03 26.21
C GLY A 198 9.42 -3.09 25.63
N LYS A 199 10.17 -1.99 25.69
CA LYS A 199 11.60 -1.95 25.29
C LYS A 199 12.44 -3.00 26.03
N ALA A 200 12.21 -3.19 27.33
CA ALA A 200 12.96 -4.14 28.13
C ALA A 200 12.66 -5.61 27.76
N ARG A 201 11.44 -5.92 27.30
CA ARG A 201 11.05 -7.26 26.82
C ARG A 201 11.72 -7.58 25.49
N GLU A 202 11.75 -6.62 24.57
CA GLU A 202 12.37 -6.79 23.25
C GLU A 202 13.89 -7.04 23.34
N LYS A 203 14.59 -6.35 24.25
CA LYS A 203 16.03 -6.59 24.49
C LYS A 203 16.37 -8.00 25.00
N LYS A 204 15.38 -8.71 25.57
CA LYS A 204 15.55 -10.08 26.10
C LYS A 204 15.25 -11.17 25.06
N LEU A 205 14.60 -10.81 23.95
CA LEU A 205 14.38 -11.70 22.82
C LEU A 205 15.57 -11.57 21.86
N PRO A 206 16.17 -12.67 21.38
CA PRO A 206 17.15 -12.57 20.30
C PRO A 206 16.48 -11.92 19.08
N PRO A 207 17.22 -11.14 18.26
CA PRO A 207 16.64 -10.55 17.05
C PRO A 207 16.02 -11.66 16.21
N GLY A 208 14.73 -11.53 15.91
CA GLY A 208 13.95 -12.52 15.16
C GLY A 208 14.68 -12.88 13.86
N ARG A 209 14.85 -14.19 13.64
CA ARG A 209 15.33 -14.76 12.38
C ARG A 209 14.24 -14.71 11.32
#